data_AF-A0A423L468-F1
#
_entry.id   AF-A0A423L468-F1
#
_cell.length_a   1.000
_cell.length_b   1.000
_cell.length_c   1.000
_cell.angle_alpha   90.00
_cell.angle_beta   90.00
_cell.angle_gamma   90.00
#
_symmetry.space_group_name_H-M   'P 1'
#
loop_
_entity.id
_entity.type
_entity.pdbx_description
1 polymer ?
#
loop_
_entity_poly.entity_id
_entity_poly.type
_entity_poly.pdbx_seq_one_letter_code
_entity_poly.pdbx_strand_id
1 'polypeptide(L)'
;MLFLKRWADVFEERGFVIPISEDVVKIVQSIPRAEGKPYLFPGQGMVMHANAIRTLLHGMGYEHITRHGFRSSFRDWPGECTHYPREACEMALANDERDQTEGAYSRSDFLDKRRALMTDCANFL
;
A
#
# COMPACT_ATOMS: atom_id res chain seq x y z
N MET A 1 -11.55 -1.32 -42.35
CA MET A 1 -11.99 -0.94 -40.98
C MET A 1 -11.56 -2.01 -39.97
N LEU A 2 -10.26 -2.31 -39.93
CA LEU A 2 -9.66 -3.41 -39.15
C LEU A 2 -8.68 -2.88 -38.08
N PHE A 3 -8.69 -1.58 -37.80
CA PHE A 3 -7.69 -0.91 -36.96
C PHE A 3 -8.16 -0.54 -35.54
N LEU A 4 -9.42 -0.80 -35.19
CA LEU A 4 -9.99 -0.36 -33.91
C LEU A 4 -10.31 -1.49 -32.91
N LYS A 5 -10.12 -2.76 -33.29
CA LYS A 5 -10.50 -3.91 -32.44
C LYS A 5 -9.35 -4.59 -31.68
N ARG A 6 -8.12 -4.06 -31.74
CA ARG A 6 -6.95 -4.67 -31.10
C ARG A 6 -6.39 -3.89 -29.90
N TRP A 7 -6.98 -2.74 -29.58
CA TRP A 7 -6.47 -1.84 -28.53
C TRP A 7 -7.20 -1.96 -27.19
N ALA A 8 -8.32 -2.70 -27.13
CA ALA A 8 -9.11 -2.85 -25.91
C ALA A 8 -8.67 -4.03 -25.02
N ASP A 9 -7.82 -4.94 -25.52
CA ASP A 9 -7.49 -6.21 -24.83
C ASP A 9 -6.05 -6.27 -24.26
N VAL A 10 -5.29 -5.16 -24.27
CA VAL A 10 -3.83 -5.18 -23.95
C VAL A 10 -3.50 -4.67 -22.54
N PHE A 11 -4.43 -4.05 -21.83
CA PHE A 11 -4.22 -3.63 -20.43
C PHE A 11 -5.32 -4.16 -19.54
N GLU A 12 -5.22 -5.44 -19.20
CA GLU A 12 -5.76 -5.94 -17.94
C GLU A 12 -5.05 -5.14 -16.84
N GLU A 13 -5.76 -4.21 -16.17
CA GLU A 13 -5.23 -3.44 -15.03
C GLU A 13 -4.81 -4.42 -13.93
N ARG A 14 -3.57 -4.88 -13.98
CA ARG A 14 -2.99 -5.72 -12.93
C ARG A 14 -2.92 -4.89 -11.66
N GLY A 15 -3.68 -5.30 -10.65
CA GLY A 15 -3.62 -4.70 -9.31
C GLY A 15 -2.19 -4.72 -8.75
N PHE A 16 -1.82 -3.66 -8.05
CA PHE A 16 -0.51 -3.55 -7.40
C PHE A 16 -0.51 -4.34 -6.08
N VAL A 17 0.40 -5.30 -5.96
CA VAL A 17 0.51 -6.15 -4.76
C VAL A 17 1.39 -5.47 -3.72
N ILE A 18 0.86 -5.32 -2.50
CA ILE A 18 1.59 -4.86 -1.32
C ILE A 18 1.72 -6.04 -0.35
N PRO A 19 2.95 -6.51 -0.02
CA PRO A 19 3.13 -7.48 1.04
C PRO A 19 2.79 -6.82 2.39
N ILE A 20 2.18 -7.58 3.29
CA ILE A 20 1.85 -7.15 4.66
C ILE A 20 2.49 -8.13 5.65
N SER A 21 2.88 -7.64 6.82
CA SER A 21 3.45 -8.48 7.88
C SER A 21 2.41 -9.42 8.47
N GLU A 22 2.87 -10.48 9.14
CA GLU A 22 1.98 -11.45 9.80
C GLU A 22 1.06 -10.79 10.83
N ASP A 23 1.53 -9.77 11.54
CA ASP A 23 0.71 -9.06 12.53
C ASP A 23 -0.40 -8.24 11.87
N VAL A 24 -0.12 -7.62 10.72
CA VAL A 24 -1.16 -6.96 9.92
C VAL A 24 -2.17 -7.98 9.40
N VAL A 25 -1.72 -9.17 8.97
CA VAL A 25 -2.63 -10.25 8.57
C VAL A 25 -3.56 -10.64 9.73
N LYS A 26 -3.03 -10.83 10.95
CA LYS A 26 -3.84 -11.15 12.14
C LYS A 26 -4.87 -10.07 12.43
N ILE A 27 -4.46 -8.79 12.37
CA ILE A 27 -5.36 -7.65 12.55
C ILE A 27 -6.47 -7.68 11.48
N VAL A 28 -6.12 -7.80 10.21
CA VAL A 28 -7.08 -7.81 9.09
C VAL A 28 -8.06 -8.98 9.19
N GLN A 29 -7.61 -10.14 9.64
CA GLN A 29 -8.45 -11.33 9.85
C GLN A 29 -9.39 -11.17 11.05
N SER A 30 -8.99 -10.41 12.08
CA SER A 30 -9.81 -10.12 13.25
C SER A 30 -10.94 -9.10 13.00
N ILE A 31 -10.89 -8.35 11.90
CA ILE A 31 -11.91 -7.35 11.57
C ILE A 31 -13.26 -8.06 11.28
N PRO A 32 -14.33 -7.73 12.03
CA PRO A 32 -15.66 -8.28 11.76
C PRO A 32 -16.12 -7.94 10.34
N ARG A 33 -16.61 -8.94 9.60
CA ARG A 33 -17.15 -8.75 8.25
C ARG A 33 -18.60 -8.34 8.33
N ALA A 34 -18.94 -7.20 7.72
CA ALA A 34 -20.33 -6.76 7.61
C ALA A 34 -21.05 -7.60 6.56
N GLU A 35 -22.14 -8.26 6.95
CA GLU A 35 -22.96 -9.07 6.06
C GLU A 35 -23.43 -8.27 4.83
N GLY A 36 -23.30 -8.87 3.65
CA GLY A 36 -23.71 -8.25 2.39
C GLY A 36 -22.85 -7.06 1.93
N LYS A 37 -21.76 -6.70 2.61
CA LYS A 37 -20.87 -5.59 2.20
C LYS A 37 -19.52 -6.13 1.68
N PRO A 38 -19.07 -5.70 0.48
CA PRO A 38 -17.82 -6.20 -0.12
C PRO A 38 -16.54 -5.54 0.43
N TYR A 39 -16.65 -4.55 1.32
CA TYR A 39 -15.52 -3.72 1.77
C TYR A 39 -14.84 -4.27 3.03
N LEU A 40 -13.51 -4.22 3.08
CA LEU A 40 -12.74 -4.51 4.30
C LEU A 40 -13.04 -3.51 5.42
N PHE A 41 -13.19 -2.23 5.07
CA PHE A 41 -13.56 -1.14 5.98
C PHE A 41 -14.92 -0.56 5.56
N PRO A 42 -16.04 -1.12 6.05
CA PRO A 42 -17.37 -0.64 5.70
C PRO A 42 -17.71 0.66 6.46
N GLY A 43 -18.27 1.62 5.76
CA GLY A 43 -18.99 2.77 6.32
C GLY A 43 -20.51 2.52 6.38
N GLN A 44 -21.27 3.61 6.49
CA GLN A 44 -22.72 3.58 6.53
C GLN A 44 -23.27 3.41 5.09
N GLY A 45 -23.52 2.16 4.70
CA GLY A 45 -24.02 1.78 3.37
C GLY A 45 -22.99 1.82 2.22
N MET A 46 -21.78 2.35 2.46
CA MET A 46 -20.71 2.51 1.47
C MET A 46 -19.34 2.17 2.08
N VAL A 47 -18.24 2.37 1.34
CA VAL A 47 -16.87 2.26 1.89
C VAL A 47 -16.61 3.34 2.95
N MET A 48 -15.70 3.07 3.89
CA MET A 48 -15.26 4.05 4.90
C MET A 48 -14.86 5.39 4.25
N HIS A 49 -15.31 6.50 4.83
CA HIS A 49 -15.02 7.84 4.32
C HIS A 49 -13.51 8.16 4.43
N ALA A 50 -12.96 8.87 3.46
CA ALA A 50 -11.51 9.17 3.39
C ALA A 50 -10.97 9.86 4.66
N ASN A 51 -11.78 10.68 5.32
CA ASN A 51 -11.41 11.39 6.55
C ASN A 51 -11.60 10.58 7.84
N ALA A 52 -12.09 9.33 7.79
CA ALA A 52 -12.40 8.56 9.00
C ALA A 52 -11.20 8.41 9.94
N ILE A 53 -10.01 8.09 9.38
CA ILE A 53 -8.76 7.98 10.16
C ILE A 53 -8.41 9.32 10.83
N ARG A 54 -8.57 10.44 10.11
CA ARG A 54 -8.31 11.78 10.67
C ARG A 54 -9.26 12.07 11.82
N THR A 55 -10.56 11.85 11.63
CA THR A 55 -11.57 12.06 12.67
C THR A 55 -11.29 11.21 13.91
N LEU A 56 -10.88 9.95 13.73
CA LEU A 56 -10.47 9.06 14.83
C LEU A 56 -9.27 9.65 15.60
N LEU A 57 -8.19 10.00 14.91
CA LEU A 57 -6.98 10.54 15.53
C LEU A 57 -7.26 11.84 16.30
N HIS A 58 -8.06 12.75 15.74
CA HIS A 58 -8.48 13.96 16.43
C HIS A 58 -9.28 13.64 17.70
N GLY A 59 -10.21 12.69 17.64
CA GLY A 59 -10.97 12.25 18.82
C GLY A 59 -10.10 11.63 19.91
N MET A 60 -8.93 11.11 19.55
CA MET A 60 -7.91 10.58 20.48
C MET A 60 -6.91 11.65 20.96
N GLY A 61 -7.03 12.91 20.52
CA GLY A 61 -6.10 14.01 20.87
C GLY A 61 -4.84 14.09 20.00
N TYR A 62 -4.75 13.32 18.91
CA TYR A 62 -3.60 13.28 18.01
C TYR A 62 -3.80 14.11 16.74
N GLU A 63 -4.24 15.37 16.88
CA GLU A 63 -4.56 16.25 15.73
C GLU A 63 -3.36 16.55 14.81
N HIS A 64 -2.14 16.41 15.33
CA HIS A 64 -0.89 16.61 14.60
C HIS A 64 -0.48 15.40 13.74
N ILE A 65 -1.10 14.23 13.94
CA ILE A 65 -0.80 13.01 13.18
C ILE A 65 -1.67 12.97 11.92
N THR A 66 -1.04 12.72 10.77
CA THR A 66 -1.73 12.66 9.47
C THR A 66 -1.44 11.37 8.71
N ARG A 67 -2.31 11.05 7.74
CA ARG A 67 -2.08 9.92 6.80
C ARG A 67 -0.77 10.06 6.03
N HIS A 68 -0.41 11.29 5.66
CA HIS A 68 0.87 11.59 5.02
C HIS A 68 2.03 11.40 6.00
N GLY A 69 1.85 11.78 7.27
CA GLY A 69 2.81 11.54 8.34
C GLY A 69 3.16 10.06 8.48
N PHE A 70 2.18 9.15 8.51
CA PHE A 70 2.47 7.71 8.52
C PHE A 70 3.30 7.23 7.32
N ARG A 71 3.01 7.74 6.12
CA ARG A 71 3.78 7.39 4.91
C ARG A 71 5.21 7.94 4.95
N SER A 72 5.39 9.18 5.42
CA SER A 72 6.72 9.78 5.61
C SER A 72 7.52 9.01 6.65
N SER A 73 6.94 8.69 7.81
CA SER A 73 7.63 7.91 8.83
C SER A 73 8.05 6.53 8.33
N PHE A 74 7.19 5.84 7.57
CA PHE A 74 7.57 4.59 6.91
C PHE A 74 8.68 4.80 5.87
N ARG A 75 8.70 5.94 5.17
CA ARG A 75 9.70 6.21 4.13
C ARG A 75 11.08 6.52 4.70
N ASP A 76 11.10 7.24 5.82
CA ASP A 76 12.32 7.71 6.49
C ASP A 76 13.00 6.55 7.22
N TRP A 77 12.23 5.73 7.94
CA TRP A 77 12.75 4.58 8.71
C TRP A 77 13.74 3.67 7.95
N PRO A 78 13.44 3.13 6.75
CA PRO A 78 14.36 2.23 6.07
C PRO A 78 15.61 2.96 5.57
N GLY A 79 15.52 4.27 5.29
CA GLY A 79 16.67 5.08 4.91
C GLY A 79 17.62 5.37 6.07
N GLU A 80 17.10 5.44 7.29
CA GLU A 80 17.88 5.76 8.49
C GLU A 80 18.37 4.52 9.25
N CYS A 81 17.58 3.44 9.23
CA CYS A 81 17.79 2.29 10.12
C CYS A 81 18.14 0.98 9.41
N THR A 82 18.13 0.95 8.07
CA THR A 82 18.32 -0.30 7.31
C THR A 82 19.21 -0.11 6.08
N HIS A 83 19.42 -1.19 5.33
CA HIS A 83 20.17 -1.19 4.07
C HIS A 83 19.28 -1.55 2.88
N TYR A 84 17.95 -1.43 3.01
CA TYR A 84 17.04 -1.74 1.91
C TYR A 84 17.24 -0.74 0.74
N PRO A 85 17.26 -1.22 -0.52
CA PRO A 85 17.36 -0.34 -1.68
C PRO A 85 16.20 0.63 -1.74
N ARG A 86 16.47 1.88 -2.16
CA ARG A 86 15.47 2.93 -2.30
C ARG A 86 14.27 2.47 -3.13
N GLU A 87 14.52 1.77 -4.23
CA GLU A 87 13.50 1.28 -5.15
C GLU A 87 12.54 0.31 -4.47
N ALA A 88 13.03 -0.54 -3.58
CA ALA A 88 12.18 -1.45 -2.81
C ALA A 88 11.30 -0.68 -1.81
N CYS A 89 11.83 0.37 -1.19
CA CYS A 89 11.09 1.23 -0.27
C CYS A 89 9.99 2.04 -0.98
N GLU A 90 10.29 2.65 -2.14
CA GLU A 90 9.29 3.38 -2.94
C GLU A 90 8.17 2.47 -3.44
N MET A 91 8.52 1.29 -3.93
CA MET A 91 7.51 0.33 -4.37
C MET A 91 6.72 -0.30 -3.23
N ALA A 92 7.23 -0.32 -1.99
CA ALA A 92 6.41 -0.68 -0.82
C ALA A 92 5.34 0.37 -0.53
N LEU A 93 5.52 1.60 -1.01
CA LEU A 93 4.53 2.68 -0.96
C LEU A 93 3.65 2.75 -2.22
N ALA A 94 3.80 1.83 -3.17
CA ALA A 94 3.20 1.90 -4.52
C ALA A 94 3.61 3.15 -5.32
N ASN A 95 4.77 3.72 -5.00
CA ASN A 95 5.40 4.73 -5.82
C ASN A 95 6.28 4.00 -6.84
N ASP A 96 5.86 3.92 -8.10
CA ASP A 96 6.72 3.43 -9.18
C ASP A 96 7.43 4.63 -9.81
N GLU A 97 8.64 4.92 -9.31
CA GLU A 97 9.49 6.02 -9.82
C GLU A 97 10.34 5.62 -11.04
N ARG A 98 10.20 4.39 -11.56
CA ARG A 98 10.99 3.93 -12.71
C ARG A 98 10.58 4.68 -13.98
N ASP A 99 11.57 5.25 -14.67
CA ASP A 99 11.36 5.90 -15.96
C ASP A 99 10.92 4.87 -17.03
N GLN A 100 10.24 5.31 -18.10
CA GLN A 100 9.71 4.41 -19.15
C GLN A 100 10.80 3.52 -19.78
N THR A 101 12.05 3.99 -19.77
CA THR A 101 13.24 3.27 -20.25
C THR A 101 13.76 2.21 -19.28
N GLU A 102 13.66 2.42 -17.96
CA GLU A 102 14.10 1.46 -16.94
C GLU A 102 13.02 0.41 -16.61
N GLY A 103 11.75 0.79 -16.67
CA GLY A 103 10.61 -0.12 -16.49
C GLY A 103 10.58 -1.27 -17.52
N ALA A 104 11.18 -1.06 -18.70
CA ALA A 104 11.31 -2.08 -19.73
C ALA A 104 12.27 -3.23 -19.35
N TYR A 105 13.31 -2.93 -18.54
CA TYR A 105 14.34 -3.90 -18.12
C TYR A 105 14.12 -4.42 -16.70
N SER A 106 13.56 -3.62 -15.80
CA SER A 106 13.24 -4.00 -14.43
C SER A 106 11.81 -4.54 -14.34
N ARG A 107 11.59 -5.78 -14.78
CA ARG A 107 10.29 -6.48 -14.61
C ARG A 107 10.05 -6.97 -13.17
N SER A 108 11.05 -6.82 -12.29
CA SER A 108 10.94 -7.23 -10.90
C SER A 108 10.09 -6.22 -10.13
N ASP A 109 9.11 -6.71 -9.39
CA ASP A 109 8.36 -5.96 -8.40
C ASP A 109 9.01 -6.03 -7.01
N PHE A 110 10.23 -6.61 -6.93
CA PHE A 110 11.01 -6.82 -5.71
C PHE A 110 10.18 -7.37 -4.54
N LEU A 111 9.16 -8.19 -4.83
CA LEU A 111 8.17 -8.60 -3.84
C LEU A 111 8.79 -9.25 -2.60
N ASP A 112 9.81 -10.09 -2.77
CA ASP A 112 10.48 -10.75 -1.64
C ASP A 112 11.27 -9.76 -0.77
N LYS A 113 11.95 -8.77 -1.39
CA LYS A 113 12.62 -7.70 -0.63
C LYS A 113 11.60 -6.82 0.09
N ARG A 114 10.47 -6.51 -0.55
CA ARG A 114 9.37 -5.77 0.07
C ARG A 114 8.75 -6.57 1.22
N ARG A 115 8.62 -7.89 1.11
CA ARG A 115 8.14 -8.74 2.21
C ARG A 115 9.07 -8.66 3.42
N ALA A 116 10.37 -8.80 3.21
CA ALA A 116 11.36 -8.65 4.28
C ALA A 116 11.30 -7.24 4.91
N LEU A 117 11.26 -6.19 4.08
CA LEU A 117 11.12 -4.80 4.53
C LEU A 117 9.88 -4.59 5.41
N MET A 118 8.72 -5.10 5.00
CA MET A 118 7.47 -4.96 5.75
C MET A 118 7.48 -5.74 7.07
N THR A 119 8.16 -6.89 7.10
CA THR A 119 8.37 -7.67 8.33
C THR A 119 9.31 -6.93 9.30
N ASP A 120 10.44 -6.42 8.81
CA ASP A 120 11.40 -5.71 9.65
C ASP A 120 10.82 -4.40 10.21
N CYS A 121 10.02 -3.69 9.41
CA CYS A 121 9.31 -2.50 9.87
C CYS A 121 8.35 -2.85 11.01
N ALA A 122 7.64 -3.97 10.90
CA ALA A 122 6.71 -4.42 11.95
C ALA A 122 7.45 -4.83 13.23
N ASN A 123 8.62 -5.45 13.12
CA ASN A 123 9.45 -5.86 14.27
C ASN A 123 10.15 -4.69 14.96
N PHE A 124 10.29 -3.55 14.28
CA PHE A 124 10.88 -2.33 14.85
C PHE A 124 9.90 -1.54 15.74
N LEU A 125 8.60 -1.63 15.45
CA LEU A 125 7.52 -0.96 16.18
C LEU A 125 7.23 -1.64 17.53
#